data_AF-A0A6G3T3M6-F1
#
_entry.id   AF-A0A6G3T3M6-F1
#
_cell.length_a   1.000
_cell.length_b   1.000
_cell.length_c   1.000
_cell.angle_alpha   90.00
_cell.angle_beta   90.00
_cell.angle_gamma   90.00
#
_symmetry.space_group_name_H-M   'P 1'
#
loop_
_entity.id
_entity.type
_entity.pdbx_description
1 polymer ?
#
loop_
_entity_poly.entity_id
_entity_poly.type
_entity_poly.pdbx_seq_one_letter_code
_entity_poly.pdbx_strand_id
1 'polypeptide(L)'
;RAIRLMQSAARRELAVRRAEVVRAVRAVAPDLEFVNGGGTGSVQHTAAESAVTEIAAGSGLYVPRLFDNYTSFTGRPAALFAQPVVRRPGVGVVTVLGGGYPASGAAGADRSPVPYLPEGLRYDAQEGAGEVQTPLLGSPADDLLIGDKVWFRHAKAGELCERFDALHLIEGDRVTATVPTYRGEGQTFL
;
A
#
# COMPACT_ATOMS: atom_id res chain seq x y z
N ARG A 1 -22.37 5.70 -6.76
CA ARG A 1 -23.00 6.92 -6.18
C ARG A 1 -23.45 6.69 -4.72
N ALA A 2 -24.16 5.60 -4.40
CA ALA A 2 -24.57 5.25 -3.04
C ALA A 2 -23.41 5.22 -2.01
N ILE A 3 -22.30 4.55 -2.32
CA ILE A 3 -21.11 4.49 -1.44
C ILE A 3 -20.58 5.88 -1.08
N ARG A 4 -20.52 6.80 -2.03
CA ARG A 4 -20.01 8.17 -1.79
C ARG A 4 -20.94 8.97 -0.88
N LEU A 5 -22.25 8.81 -1.05
CA LEU A 5 -23.26 9.44 -0.18
C LEU A 5 -23.18 8.88 1.23
N MET A 6 -23.08 7.55 1.36
CA MET A 6 -22.87 6.87 2.65
C MET A 6 -21.60 7.38 3.34
N GLN A 7 -20.47 7.41 2.64
CA GLN A 7 -19.22 7.94 3.18
C GLN A 7 -19.33 9.41 3.60
N SER A 8 -20.05 10.24 2.83
CA SER A 8 -20.28 11.66 3.15
C SER A 8 -21.14 11.83 4.40
N ALA A 9 -22.21 11.05 4.54
CA ALA A 9 -23.05 11.05 5.73
C ALA A 9 -22.29 10.55 6.97
N ALA A 10 -21.61 9.41 6.84
CA ALA A 10 -20.79 8.83 7.89
C ALA A 10 -19.70 9.80 8.37
N ARG A 11 -19.03 10.53 7.47
CA ARG A 11 -18.03 11.54 7.85
C ARG A 11 -18.62 12.65 8.73
N ARG A 12 -19.78 13.20 8.36
CA ARG A 12 -20.43 14.25 9.16
C ARG A 12 -20.81 13.75 10.55
N GLU A 13 -21.40 12.55 10.60
CA GLU A 13 -21.77 11.91 11.86
C GLU A 13 -20.56 11.63 12.75
N LEU A 14 -19.49 11.08 12.18
CA LEU A 14 -18.26 10.76 12.90
C LEU A 14 -17.60 12.02 13.49
N ALA A 15 -17.65 13.15 12.79
CA ALA A 15 -17.10 14.42 13.31
C ALA A 15 -17.86 14.89 14.56
N VAL A 16 -19.21 14.86 14.53
CA VAL A 16 -20.04 15.22 15.70
C VAL A 16 -19.77 14.28 16.87
N ARG A 17 -19.82 12.97 16.64
CA ARG A 17 -19.58 11.96 17.69
C ARG A 17 -18.19 12.10 18.29
N ARG A 18 -17.16 12.37 17.46
CA ARG A 18 -15.79 12.56 17.95
C ARG A 18 -15.68 13.79 18.83
N ALA A 19 -16.30 14.92 18.44
CA ALA A 19 -16.33 16.11 19.27
C ALA A 19 -17.03 15.86 20.62
N GLU A 20 -18.12 15.11 20.63
CA GLU A 20 -18.82 14.72 21.86
C GLU A 20 -17.95 13.84 22.78
N VAL A 21 -17.28 12.84 22.21
CA VAL A 21 -16.35 11.97 22.94
C VAL A 21 -15.20 12.78 23.52
N VAL A 22 -14.54 13.63 22.73
CA VAL A 22 -13.42 14.46 23.19
C VAL A 22 -13.86 15.42 24.31
N ARG A 23 -15.04 16.03 24.18
CA ARG A 23 -15.62 16.87 25.24
C ARG A 23 -15.85 16.09 26.53
N ALA A 24 -16.38 14.87 26.44
CA ALA A 24 -16.63 14.03 27.61
C ALA A 24 -15.32 13.60 28.29
N VAL A 25 -14.28 13.25 27.51
CA VAL A 25 -12.95 12.94 28.05
C VAL A 25 -12.34 14.17 28.73
N ARG A 26 -12.43 15.35 28.12
CA ARG A 26 -11.92 16.61 28.73
C ARG A 26 -12.62 16.99 30.03
N ALA A 27 -13.86 16.57 30.25
CA ALA A 27 -14.56 16.82 31.51
C ALA A 27 -13.90 16.10 32.71
N VAL A 28 -13.21 14.98 32.46
CA VAL A 28 -12.50 14.20 33.50
C VAL A 28 -10.97 14.32 33.40
N ALA A 29 -10.45 14.74 32.25
CA ALA A 29 -9.04 14.99 31.98
C ALA A 29 -8.87 16.37 31.31
N PRO A 30 -8.95 17.47 32.08
CA PRO A 30 -8.95 18.82 31.53
C PRO A 30 -7.64 19.18 30.80
N ASP A 31 -6.53 18.56 31.20
CA ASP A 31 -5.20 18.79 30.63
C ASP A 31 -4.92 17.91 29.39
N LEU A 32 -5.96 17.38 28.72
CA LEU A 32 -5.79 16.60 27.49
C LEU A 32 -5.25 17.47 26.35
N GLU A 33 -3.94 17.36 26.12
CA GLU A 33 -3.21 18.11 25.08
C GLU A 33 -3.42 17.54 23.67
N PHE A 34 -3.35 16.21 23.52
CA PHE A 34 -3.36 15.57 22.21
C PHE A 34 -4.59 14.69 21.99
N VAL A 35 -5.24 14.92 20.85
CA VAL A 35 -6.25 14.03 20.27
C VAL A 35 -5.78 13.67 18.88
N ASN A 36 -5.22 12.47 18.75
CA ASN A 36 -4.83 11.92 17.45
C ASN A 36 -6.06 11.35 16.71
N GLY A 37 -6.16 11.63 15.41
CA GLY A 37 -7.19 11.05 14.58
C GLY A 37 -6.87 11.09 13.09
N GLY A 38 -7.58 10.23 12.34
CA GLY A 38 -7.47 10.17 10.89
C GLY A 38 -6.17 9.57 10.38
N GLY A 39 -6.01 9.58 9.07
CA GLY A 39 -4.80 9.15 8.39
C GLY A 39 -4.81 9.58 6.93
N THR A 40 -3.90 9.07 6.10
CA THR A 40 -3.72 9.46 4.69
C THR A 40 -5.05 9.68 3.94
N GLY A 41 -5.99 8.74 4.09
CA GLY A 41 -7.28 8.75 3.38
C GLY A 41 -8.26 9.84 3.80
N SER A 42 -8.07 10.41 4.99
CA SER A 42 -9.02 11.30 5.66
C SER A 42 -8.42 12.64 6.08
N VAL A 43 -7.11 12.89 5.84
CA VAL A 43 -6.39 14.10 6.30
C VAL A 43 -7.21 15.36 6.10
N GLN A 44 -7.68 15.61 4.88
CA GLN A 44 -8.43 16.83 4.53
C GLN A 44 -9.71 17.04 5.35
N HIS A 45 -10.36 15.96 5.80
CA HIS A 45 -11.60 16.04 6.56
C HIS A 45 -11.32 16.11 8.06
N THR A 46 -10.39 15.27 8.53
CA THR A 46 -10.01 15.22 9.93
C THR A 46 -9.34 16.53 10.37
N ALA A 47 -8.55 17.18 9.50
CA ALA A 47 -7.92 18.46 9.79
C ALA A 47 -8.92 19.62 9.99
N ALA A 48 -10.15 19.48 9.49
CA ALA A 48 -11.20 20.47 9.69
C ALA A 48 -11.93 20.31 11.03
N GLU A 49 -11.67 19.24 11.79
CA GLU A 49 -12.33 18.98 13.06
C GLU A 49 -11.55 19.61 14.21
N SER A 50 -12.15 20.60 14.89
CA SER A 50 -11.53 21.27 16.05
C SER A 50 -11.26 20.34 17.23
N ALA A 51 -11.89 19.16 17.25
CA ALA A 51 -11.70 18.15 18.28
C ALA A 51 -10.40 17.33 18.10
N VAL A 52 -9.77 17.37 16.92
CA VAL A 52 -8.55 16.64 16.61
C VAL A 52 -7.37 17.61 16.58
N THR A 53 -6.31 17.30 17.32
CA THR A 53 -5.11 18.15 17.40
C THR A 53 -3.93 17.57 16.61
N GLU A 54 -3.99 16.29 16.24
CA GLU A 54 -2.92 15.60 15.52
C GLU A 54 -3.48 14.60 14.49
N ILE A 55 -2.80 14.49 13.35
CA ILE A 55 -3.11 13.51 12.30
C ILE A 55 -1.87 12.68 11.98
N ALA A 56 -2.00 11.35 12.04
CA ALA A 56 -0.94 10.43 11.65
C ALA A 56 -1.18 9.90 10.23
N ALA A 57 -0.55 10.55 9.23
CA ALA A 57 -0.53 10.06 7.85
C ALA A 57 0.84 9.48 7.50
N GLY A 58 0.87 8.35 6.79
CA GLY A 58 2.13 7.68 6.41
C GLY A 58 2.03 6.87 5.13
N SER A 59 0.98 6.07 4.97
CA SER A 59 0.79 5.24 3.77
C SER A 59 0.72 6.03 2.45
N GLY A 60 0.38 7.32 2.51
CA GLY A 60 0.40 8.23 1.37
C GLY A 60 1.78 8.54 0.83
N LEU A 61 2.84 8.29 1.59
CA LEU A 61 4.22 8.42 1.12
C LEU A 61 4.57 7.38 0.06
N TYR A 62 3.97 6.18 0.13
CA TYR A 62 4.23 5.08 -0.82
C TYR A 62 3.17 4.95 -1.91
N VAL A 63 1.93 5.35 -1.60
CA VAL A 63 0.76 5.24 -2.48
C VAL A 63 0.57 3.80 -3.03
N PRO A 64 0.34 2.81 -2.15
CA PRO A 64 0.04 1.43 -2.54
C PRO A 64 -1.23 1.33 -3.40
N ARG A 65 -1.41 0.21 -4.11
CA ARG A 65 -2.54 0.05 -5.05
C ARG A 65 -3.93 0.15 -4.43
N LEU A 66 -4.10 -0.07 -3.12
CA LEU A 66 -5.40 0.14 -2.47
C LEU A 66 -5.88 1.60 -2.55
N PHE A 67 -4.96 2.56 -2.75
CA PHE A 67 -5.32 3.95 -3.00
C PHE A 67 -5.81 4.24 -4.41
N ASP A 68 -5.67 3.31 -5.36
CA ASP A 68 -6.18 3.51 -6.73
C ASP A 68 -7.71 3.68 -6.76
N ASN A 69 -8.40 3.16 -5.74
CA ASN A 69 -9.84 3.27 -5.58
C ASN A 69 -10.27 4.50 -4.76
N TYR A 70 -9.33 5.30 -4.27
CA TYR A 70 -9.65 6.47 -3.45
C TYR A 70 -10.07 7.64 -4.33
N THR A 71 -11.05 8.40 -3.83
CA THR A 71 -11.51 9.64 -4.47
C THR A 71 -11.18 10.87 -3.64
N SER A 72 -10.65 10.71 -2.43
CA SER A 72 -10.32 11.82 -1.53
C SER A 72 -8.98 12.48 -1.85
N PHE A 73 -8.07 11.78 -2.51
CA PHE A 73 -6.81 12.33 -3.00
C PHE A 73 -6.29 11.48 -4.17
N THR A 74 -5.33 12.02 -4.91
CA THR A 74 -4.57 11.31 -5.94
C THR A 74 -3.10 11.46 -5.64
N GLY A 75 -2.33 10.37 -5.76
CA GLY A 75 -0.90 10.35 -5.53
C GLY A 75 -0.17 9.56 -6.61
N ARG A 76 1.14 9.72 -6.68
CA ARG A 76 2.00 8.92 -7.56
C ARG A 76 2.52 7.71 -6.78
N PRO A 77 2.41 6.47 -7.30
CA PRO A 77 3.07 5.31 -6.72
C PRO A 77 4.56 5.58 -6.53
N ALA A 78 5.05 5.42 -5.31
CA ALA A 78 6.42 5.81 -4.93
C ALA A 78 7.24 4.67 -4.33
N ALA A 79 6.63 3.49 -4.09
CA ALA A 79 7.33 2.30 -3.66
C ALA A 79 6.88 1.07 -4.45
N LEU A 80 7.87 0.35 -4.99
CA LEU A 80 7.73 -0.88 -5.75
C LEU A 80 8.67 -1.94 -5.17
N PHE A 81 8.39 -3.21 -5.43
CA PHE A 81 9.36 -4.29 -5.27
C PHE A 81 9.55 -5.02 -6.58
N ALA A 82 10.73 -5.60 -6.79
CA ALA A 82 11.04 -6.36 -7.98
C ALA A 82 11.20 -7.84 -7.66
N GLN A 83 10.76 -8.70 -8.57
CA GLN A 83 11.09 -10.12 -8.57
C GLN A 83 11.76 -10.52 -9.88
N PRO A 84 12.83 -11.33 -9.84
CA PRO A 84 13.51 -11.80 -11.03
C PRO A 84 12.68 -12.87 -11.75
N VAL A 85 12.70 -12.85 -13.08
CA VAL A 85 12.22 -13.95 -13.91
C VAL A 85 13.13 -15.16 -13.70
N VAL A 86 12.55 -16.30 -13.37
CA VAL A 86 13.26 -17.56 -13.12
C VAL A 86 12.92 -18.65 -14.14
N ARG A 87 11.83 -18.49 -14.90
CA ARG A 87 11.42 -19.47 -15.91
C ARG A 87 10.65 -18.81 -17.06
N ARG A 88 10.79 -19.37 -18.25
CA ARG A 88 10.03 -19.02 -19.45
C ARG A 88 9.38 -20.28 -20.06
N PRO A 89 8.17 -20.66 -19.63
CA PRO A 89 7.56 -21.90 -20.06
C PRO A 89 7.04 -21.87 -21.51
N GLY A 90 6.83 -20.69 -22.10
CA GLY A 90 6.37 -20.55 -23.48
C GLY A 90 6.10 -19.09 -23.86
N VAL A 91 5.61 -18.87 -25.08
CA VAL A 91 5.23 -17.55 -25.60
C VAL A 91 4.15 -16.92 -24.72
N GLY A 92 4.32 -15.64 -24.39
CA GLY A 92 3.42 -14.84 -23.59
C GLY A 92 3.43 -15.16 -22.10
N VAL A 93 4.39 -15.96 -21.61
CA VAL A 93 4.45 -16.39 -20.21
C VAL A 93 5.87 -16.33 -19.64
N VAL A 94 5.99 -15.73 -18.46
CA VAL A 94 7.17 -15.85 -17.58
C VAL A 94 6.75 -16.24 -16.17
N THR A 95 7.65 -16.85 -15.42
CA THR A 95 7.48 -17.08 -13.98
C THR A 95 8.56 -16.31 -13.23
N VAL A 96 8.16 -15.51 -12.24
CA VAL A 96 9.09 -14.80 -11.36
C VAL A 96 9.24 -15.52 -10.02
N LEU A 97 10.35 -15.27 -9.33
CA LEU A 97 10.59 -15.79 -7.98
C LEU A 97 9.65 -15.11 -6.98
N GLY A 98 8.84 -15.88 -6.27
CA GLY A 98 7.94 -15.38 -5.22
C GLY A 98 7.04 -14.24 -5.67
N GLY A 99 6.89 -13.21 -4.82
CA GLY A 99 6.01 -12.05 -5.06
C GLY A 99 4.61 -12.17 -4.46
N GLY A 100 4.25 -13.34 -3.95
CA GLY A 100 3.05 -13.59 -3.15
C GLY A 100 3.12 -12.94 -1.76
N TYR A 101 3.08 -11.60 -1.71
CA TYR A 101 3.06 -10.82 -0.48
C TYR A 101 1.67 -10.18 -0.27
N PRO A 102 0.63 -10.98 0.05
CA PRO A 102 -0.71 -10.44 0.23
C PRO A 102 -0.76 -9.51 1.45
N ALA A 103 -1.53 -8.43 1.32
CA ALA A 103 -1.83 -7.56 2.44
C ALA A 103 -2.77 -8.24 3.44
N SER A 104 -2.67 -7.85 4.70
CA SER A 104 -3.58 -8.26 5.77
C SER A 104 -5.05 -7.96 5.47
N GLY A 105 -5.93 -8.79 6.04
CA GLY A 105 -7.38 -8.73 5.88
C GLY A 105 -7.97 -10.03 5.35
N ALA A 106 -9.28 -10.01 5.05
CA ALA A 106 -9.94 -11.14 4.39
C ALA A 106 -9.27 -11.43 3.05
N ALA A 107 -9.04 -12.71 2.76
CA ALA A 107 -8.43 -13.13 1.51
C ALA A 107 -9.24 -12.65 0.31
N GLY A 108 -8.55 -12.10 -0.70
CA GLY A 108 -9.19 -11.52 -1.87
C GLY A 108 -8.19 -10.92 -2.85
N ALA A 109 -8.62 -10.70 -4.09
CA ALA A 109 -7.79 -10.11 -5.14
C ALA A 109 -7.32 -8.67 -4.80
N ASP A 110 -8.04 -7.97 -3.94
CA ASP A 110 -7.67 -6.66 -3.42
C ASP A 110 -6.48 -6.71 -2.44
N ARG A 111 -6.19 -7.89 -1.86
CA ARG A 111 -5.03 -8.12 -1.00
C ARG A 111 -3.75 -8.43 -1.75
N SER A 112 -3.84 -8.97 -2.97
CA SER A 112 -2.66 -9.33 -3.74
C SER A 112 -1.89 -8.09 -4.22
N PRO A 113 -0.54 -8.10 -4.26
CA PRO A 113 0.24 -7.18 -5.08
C PRO A 113 -0.21 -7.24 -6.55
N VAL A 114 0.20 -6.29 -7.38
CA VAL A 114 -0.06 -6.34 -8.83
C VAL A 114 1.22 -6.11 -9.62
N PRO A 115 1.45 -6.85 -10.72
CA PRO A 115 2.52 -6.51 -11.66
C PRO A 115 2.27 -5.09 -12.18
N TYR A 116 3.36 -4.33 -12.32
CA TYR A 116 3.32 -2.92 -12.69
C TYR A 116 4.24 -2.62 -13.88
N LEU A 117 5.50 -3.07 -13.83
CA LEU A 117 6.45 -2.89 -14.93
C LEU A 117 7.14 -4.22 -15.28
N PRO A 118 7.30 -4.57 -16.56
CA PRO A 118 6.71 -3.88 -17.72
C PRO A 118 5.18 -3.94 -17.71
N GLU A 119 4.54 -2.89 -18.25
CA GLU A 119 3.08 -2.79 -18.29
C GLU A 119 2.47 -3.86 -19.19
N GLY A 120 1.29 -4.38 -18.83
CA GLY A 120 0.56 -5.39 -19.62
C GLY A 120 0.72 -6.84 -19.13
N LEU A 121 1.60 -7.07 -18.16
CA LEU A 121 1.64 -8.34 -17.43
C LEU A 121 0.44 -8.46 -16.49
N ARG A 122 -0.09 -9.68 -16.36
CA ARG A 122 -1.18 -10.03 -15.44
C ARG A 122 -0.95 -11.40 -14.84
N TYR A 123 -1.58 -11.69 -13.71
CA TYR A 123 -1.54 -13.02 -13.14
C TYR A 123 -2.23 -14.05 -14.02
N ASP A 124 -1.75 -15.29 -13.95
CA ASP A 124 -2.60 -16.43 -14.24
C ASP A 124 -3.79 -16.44 -13.27
N ALA A 125 -4.99 -16.69 -13.79
CA ALA A 125 -6.23 -16.58 -13.02
C ALA A 125 -6.43 -17.72 -12.02
N GLN A 126 -5.76 -18.86 -12.22
CA GLN A 126 -5.83 -20.03 -11.34
C GLN A 126 -4.72 -20.00 -10.28
N GLU A 127 -3.55 -19.47 -10.61
CA GLU A 127 -2.39 -19.50 -9.72
C GLU A 127 -2.22 -18.22 -8.89
N GLY A 128 -2.43 -17.03 -9.48
CA GLY A 128 -2.25 -15.76 -8.77
C GLY A 128 -0.80 -15.46 -8.38
N ALA A 129 -0.62 -14.73 -7.27
CA ALA A 129 0.69 -14.41 -6.72
C ALA A 129 1.12 -15.48 -5.72
N GLY A 130 2.19 -16.22 -6.02
CA GLY A 130 2.67 -17.31 -5.18
C GLY A 130 3.86 -16.92 -4.30
N GLU A 131 3.96 -17.57 -3.15
CA GLU A 131 5.08 -17.37 -2.20
C GLU A 131 6.42 -17.77 -2.81
N VAL A 132 6.44 -18.89 -3.53
CA VAL A 132 7.66 -19.46 -4.13
C VAL A 132 7.86 -18.98 -5.56
N GLN A 133 6.78 -18.93 -6.35
CA GLN A 133 6.81 -18.56 -7.76
C GLN A 133 5.49 -17.91 -8.16
N THR A 134 5.57 -16.96 -9.09
CA THR A 134 4.41 -16.25 -9.63
C THR A 134 4.43 -16.28 -11.16
N PRO A 135 3.52 -17.01 -11.81
CA PRO A 135 3.35 -16.96 -13.26
C PRO A 135 2.67 -15.67 -13.69
N LEU A 136 3.19 -15.07 -14.75
CA LEU A 136 2.70 -13.84 -15.35
C LEU A 136 2.49 -14.04 -16.84
N LEU A 137 1.36 -13.54 -17.32
CA LEU A 137 0.90 -13.63 -18.69
C LEU A 137 0.91 -12.25 -19.34
N GLY A 138 1.25 -12.17 -20.63
CA GLY A 138 1.17 -10.94 -21.43
C GLY A 138 2.25 -10.87 -22.51
N SER A 139 2.04 -10.05 -23.54
CA SER A 139 3.04 -9.86 -24.60
C SER A 139 4.41 -9.37 -24.10
N PRO A 140 4.54 -8.54 -23.03
CA PRO A 140 5.87 -8.17 -22.53
C PRO A 140 6.69 -9.37 -22.01
N ALA A 141 6.05 -10.49 -21.71
CA ALA A 141 6.75 -11.71 -21.29
C ALA A 141 7.68 -12.28 -22.39
N ASP A 142 7.41 -11.96 -23.65
CA ASP A 142 8.22 -12.43 -24.77
C ASP A 142 9.58 -11.74 -24.86
N ASP A 143 9.70 -10.53 -24.32
CA ASP A 143 10.94 -9.74 -24.32
C ASP A 143 11.77 -9.92 -23.03
N LEU A 144 11.18 -10.51 -21.98
CA LEU A 144 11.86 -10.73 -20.71
C LEU A 144 12.76 -11.98 -20.75
N LEU A 145 13.99 -11.84 -20.27
CA LEU A 145 14.96 -12.92 -20.09
C LEU A 145 14.99 -13.41 -18.63
N ILE A 146 15.57 -14.59 -18.41
CA ILE A 146 15.84 -15.06 -17.04
C ILE A 146 16.79 -14.06 -16.36
N GLY A 147 16.43 -13.64 -15.15
CA GLY A 147 17.14 -12.62 -14.38
C GLY A 147 16.56 -11.21 -14.52
N ASP A 148 15.79 -10.93 -15.58
CA ASP A 148 15.12 -9.63 -15.73
C ASP A 148 14.10 -9.42 -14.61
N LYS A 149 13.84 -8.15 -14.29
CA LYS A 149 12.97 -7.78 -13.16
C LYS A 149 11.57 -7.47 -13.63
N VAL A 150 10.59 -8.07 -12.97
CA VAL A 150 9.21 -7.57 -12.98
C VAL A 150 8.97 -6.80 -11.68
N TRP A 151 8.48 -5.59 -11.80
CA TRP A 151 8.16 -4.70 -10.69
C TRP A 151 6.70 -4.79 -10.34
N PHE A 152 6.41 -4.77 -9.04
CA PHE A 152 5.08 -4.93 -8.49
C PHE A 152 4.71 -3.73 -7.61
N ARG A 153 3.44 -3.37 -7.63
CA ARG A 153 2.82 -2.53 -6.61
C ARG A 153 2.25 -3.39 -5.50
N HIS A 154 2.74 -3.15 -4.29
CA HIS A 154 2.24 -3.74 -3.06
C HIS A 154 0.82 -3.24 -2.73
N ALA A 155 0.01 -4.11 -2.10
CA ALA A 155 -1.38 -3.81 -1.77
C ALA A 155 -1.53 -2.76 -0.65
N LYS A 156 -0.68 -2.80 0.38
CA LYS A 156 -0.76 -1.91 1.54
C LYS A 156 0.62 -1.49 2.04
N ALA A 157 0.79 -0.18 2.28
CA ALA A 157 2.08 0.47 2.51
C ALA A 157 2.90 -0.14 3.65
N GLY A 158 2.29 -0.29 4.82
CA GLY A 158 3.00 -0.68 6.04
C GLY A 158 3.58 -2.10 6.01
N GLU A 159 3.18 -2.93 5.05
CA GLU A 159 3.51 -4.36 5.05
C GLU A 159 4.62 -4.70 4.06
N LEU A 160 4.99 -3.76 3.17
CA LEU A 160 6.12 -3.95 2.26
C LEU A 160 7.44 -4.07 3.03
N CYS A 161 7.63 -3.21 4.03
CA CYS A 161 8.84 -3.15 4.86
C CYS A 161 9.00 -4.37 5.78
N GLU A 162 7.96 -5.20 5.91
CA GLU A 162 8.04 -6.49 6.60
C GLU A 162 8.55 -7.61 5.68
N ARG A 163 8.72 -7.36 4.38
CA ARG A 163 9.18 -8.38 3.40
C ARG A 163 10.61 -8.17 2.95
N PHE A 164 11.10 -6.94 3.03
CA PHE A 164 12.42 -6.52 2.56
C PHE A 164 13.17 -5.85 3.70
N ASP A 165 14.47 -6.05 3.77
CA ASP A 165 15.38 -5.49 4.78
C ASP A 165 15.82 -4.06 4.46
N ALA A 166 15.73 -3.65 3.19
CA ALA A 166 16.14 -2.32 2.75
C ALA A 166 15.17 -1.70 1.74
N LEU A 167 15.18 -0.37 1.71
CA LEU A 167 14.58 0.44 0.65
C LEU A 167 15.69 1.16 -0.10
N HIS A 168 15.66 1.06 -1.42
CA HIS A 168 16.51 1.85 -2.29
C HIS A 168 15.75 3.12 -2.70
N LEU A 169 16.30 4.28 -2.34
CA LEU A 169 15.74 5.58 -2.71
C LEU A 169 16.27 5.97 -4.09
N ILE A 170 15.36 6.32 -4.99
CA ILE A 170 15.66 6.57 -6.40
C ILE A 170 15.31 8.01 -6.76
N GLU A 171 16.24 8.71 -7.40
CA GLU A 171 16.02 10.00 -8.05
C GLU A 171 16.48 9.92 -9.51
N GLY A 172 15.55 10.04 -10.45
CA GLY A 172 15.81 9.83 -11.87
C GLY A 172 16.27 8.40 -12.15
N ASP A 173 17.50 8.27 -12.64
CA ASP A 173 18.16 7.00 -12.99
C ASP A 173 19.16 6.53 -11.92
N ARG A 174 19.21 7.19 -10.75
CA ARG A 174 20.20 6.92 -9.70
C ARG A 174 19.56 6.46 -8.41
N VAL A 175 20.23 5.50 -7.75
CA VAL A 175 20.00 5.18 -6.34
C VAL A 175 20.76 6.21 -5.51
N THR A 176 20.05 7.07 -4.79
CA THR A 176 20.64 8.14 -3.96
C THR A 176 21.00 7.65 -2.56
N ALA A 177 20.26 6.67 -2.05
CA ALA A 177 20.52 6.04 -0.75
C ALA A 177 19.92 4.65 -0.67
N THR A 178 20.43 3.85 0.26
CA THR A 178 19.79 2.61 0.73
C THR A 178 19.60 2.75 2.22
N VAL A 179 18.35 2.63 2.68
CA VAL A 179 17.99 2.76 4.09
C VAL A 179 17.40 1.45 4.59
N PRO A 180 17.69 1.03 5.84
CA PRO A 180 17.11 -0.18 6.38
C PRO A 180 15.61 0.00 6.60
N THR A 181 14.85 -1.08 6.45
CA THR A 181 13.52 -1.20 7.04
C THR A 181 13.64 -1.63 8.50
N TYR A 182 12.55 -1.59 9.26
CA TYR A 182 12.53 -2.19 10.59
C TYR A 182 12.97 -3.66 10.60
N ARG A 183 12.62 -4.42 9.56
CA ARG A 183 13.13 -5.79 9.39
C ARG A 183 14.64 -5.83 9.21
N GLY A 184 15.21 -4.91 8.41
CA GLY A 184 16.66 -4.78 8.24
C GLY A 184 17.38 -4.34 9.52
N GLU A 185 16.68 -3.65 10.42
CA GLU A 185 17.16 -3.32 11.77
C GLU A 185 16.96 -4.47 12.78
N GLY A 186 16.54 -5.66 12.32
CA GLY A 186 16.30 -6.83 13.16
C GLY A 186 15.04 -6.74 14.02
N GLN A 187 14.15 -5.80 13.73
CA GLN A 187 12.86 -5.67 14.42
C GLN A 187 11.79 -6.56 13.79
N THR A 188 10.83 -7.00 14.60
CA THR A 188 9.64 -7.75 14.15
C THR A 188 8.47 -7.35 15.03
N PHE A 189 7.55 -6.57 14.48
CA PHE A 189 6.48 -5.94 15.25
C PHE A 189 5.12 -6.64 15.11
N LEU A 190 4.95 -7.51 14.10
CA LEU A 190 3.72 -8.25 13.78
C LEU A 190 4.03 -9.64 13.23
#